data_AF-A0A1T1P7U3-F1
#
_entry.id   AF-A0A1T1P7U3-F1
#
_cell.length_a   1.000
_cell.length_b   1.000
_cell.length_c   1.000
_cell.angle_alpha   90.00
_cell.angle_beta   90.00
_cell.angle_gamma   90.00
#
_symmetry.space_group_name_H-M   'P 1'
#
loop_
_entity.id
_entity.type
_entity.pdbx_description
1 polymer ?
#
loop_
_entity_poly.entity_id
_entity_poly.type
_entity_poly.pdbx_seq_one_letter_code
_entity_poly.pdbx_strand_id
1 'polypeptide(L)' 'MQDLADPWQCCVQNVYDRLSRGRVLAPGHIDAAIAFLRLDEFDAAELRLLGAREAGWNIDTKYLLKETPDA' A
#
# COMPACT_ATOMS: atom_id res chain seq x y z
N MET A 1 -7.11 -0.27 -14.57
CA MET A 1 -8.34 -0.42 -13.73
C MET A 1 -8.78 -1.87 -13.72
N GLN A 2 -8.94 -2.49 -14.90
CA GLN A 2 -9.17 -3.94 -15.04
C GLN A 2 -8.08 -4.77 -14.32
N ASP A 3 -6.84 -4.29 -14.37
CA ASP A 3 -5.66 -5.04 -13.91
C ASP A 3 -5.60 -5.22 -12.39
N LEU A 4 -6.31 -4.39 -11.63
CA LEU A 4 -6.41 -4.49 -10.16
C LEU A 4 -7.67 -5.24 -9.72
N ALA A 5 -8.62 -5.48 -10.63
CA ALA A 5 -9.87 -6.19 -10.32
C ALA A 5 -9.57 -7.63 -9.92
N ASP A 6 -8.70 -8.31 -10.68
CA ASP A 6 -8.32 -9.71 -10.42
C ASP A 6 -7.51 -9.86 -9.13
N PRO A 7 -6.41 -9.09 -8.89
CA PRO A 7 -5.69 -9.13 -7.62
C PRO A 7 -6.56 -8.81 -6.40
N TRP A 8 -7.51 -7.89 -6.54
CA TRP A 8 -8.42 -7.50 -5.44
C TRP A 8 -9.65 -8.40 -5.34
N GLN A 9 -9.78 -9.41 -6.22
CA GLN A 9 -10.92 -10.32 -6.29
C GLN A 9 -12.26 -9.60 -6.32
N CYS A 10 -12.34 -8.50 -7.07
CA CYS A 10 -13.52 -7.65 -7.16
C CYS A 10 -13.79 -7.23 -8.62
N CYS A 11 -14.94 -6.62 -8.90
CA CYS A 11 -15.21 -6.11 -10.25
C CYS A 11 -14.51 -4.76 -10.49
N VAL A 12 -14.32 -4.41 -11.77
CA VAL A 12 -13.71 -3.13 -12.18
C VAL A 12 -14.41 -1.92 -11.56
N GLN A 13 -15.74 -1.97 -11.41
CA GLN A 13 -16.49 -0.88 -10.79
C GLN A 13 -16.11 -0.67 -9.33
N ASN A 14 -15.82 -1.74 -8.58
CA ASN A 14 -15.37 -1.63 -7.19
C ASN A 14 -14.00 -0.98 -7.10
N VAL A 15 -13.07 -1.32 -8.02
CA VAL A 15 -11.77 -0.67 -8.12
C VAL A 15 -11.95 0.82 -8.41
N TYR A 16 -12.80 1.16 -9.39
CA TYR A 16 -13.11 2.53 -9.75
C TYR A 16 -13.68 3.32 -8.57
N ASP A 17 -14.70 2.80 -7.91
CA ASP A 17 -15.35 3.45 -6.77
C ASP A 17 -14.38 3.64 -5.59
N ARG A 18 -13.47 2.69 -5.36
CA ARG A 18 -12.46 2.80 -4.32
C ARG A 18 -11.51 3.97 -4.56
N LEU A 19 -10.93 4.02 -5.77
CA LEU A 19 -9.93 5.01 -6.14
C LEU A 19 -10.54 6.41 -6.35
N SER A 20 -11.75 6.48 -6.92
CA SER A 20 -12.43 7.77 -7.19
C SER A 20 -12.99 8.44 -5.94
N ARG A 21 -13.40 7.66 -4.93
CA ARG A 21 -13.95 8.21 -3.68
C ARG A 21 -12.86 8.61 -2.68
N GLY A 22 -11.58 8.45 -3.02
CA GLY A 22 -10.45 8.76 -2.15
C GLY A 22 -10.48 7.97 -0.83
N ARG A 23 -11.06 6.76 -0.84
CA ARG A 23 -11.08 5.93 0.37
C ARG A 23 -9.74 5.27 0.56
N VAL A 24 -9.26 5.32 1.80
CA VAL A 24 -8.06 4.61 2.25
C VAL A 24 -8.10 3.15 1.79
N LEU A 25 -6.98 2.70 1.23
CA LEU A 25 -6.79 1.31 0.84
C LEU A 25 -6.53 0.45 2.09
N ALA A 26 -7.29 -0.62 2.23
CA ALA A 26 -6.99 -1.62 3.26
C ALA A 26 -5.67 -2.35 2.94
N PRO A 27 -4.92 -2.86 3.94
CA PRO A 27 -3.65 -3.55 3.72
C PRO A 27 -3.69 -4.63 2.64
N GLY A 28 -4.77 -5.43 2.58
CA GLY A 28 -4.92 -6.47 1.54
C GLY A 28 -4.96 -5.93 0.11
N HIS A 29 -5.48 -4.72 -0.12
CA HIS A 29 -5.43 -4.09 -1.46
C HIS A 29 -4.01 -3.67 -1.83
N ILE A 30 -3.25 -3.19 -0.83
CA ILE A 30 -1.86 -2.80 -0.99
C ILE A 30 -1.00 -4.03 -1.28
N ASP A 31 -1.14 -5.11 -0.50
CA ASP A 31 -0.39 -6.35 -0.71
C ASP A 31 -0.72 -7.00 -2.07
N ALA A 32 -1.99 -6.97 -2.49
CA ALA A 32 -2.39 -7.44 -3.81
C ALA A 32 -1.78 -6.60 -4.95
N ALA A 33 -1.69 -5.27 -4.78
CA ALA A 33 -1.02 -4.40 -5.74
C ALA A 33 0.49 -4.63 -5.79
N ILE A 34 1.13 -4.84 -4.63
CA ILE A 34 2.56 -5.20 -4.51
C ILE A 34 2.86 -6.48 -5.28
N ALA A 35 2.07 -7.53 -5.05
CA ALA A 35 2.25 -8.81 -5.73
C ALA A 35 2.02 -8.70 -7.24
N PHE A 36 0.97 -7.97 -7.66
CA PHE A 36 0.64 -7.77 -9.06
C PHE A 36 1.73 -6.99 -9.83
N LEU A 37 2.19 -5.88 -9.26
CA LEU A 37 3.24 -5.03 -9.85
C LEU A 37 4.64 -5.63 -9.68
N ARG A 38 4.77 -6.71 -8.89
CA ARG A 38 6.04 -7.39 -8.57
C ARG A 38 7.06 -6.41 -8.01
N LEU A 39 6.60 -5.54 -7.12
CA LEU A 39 7.45 -4.55 -6.46
C LEU A 39 8.51 -5.28 -5.63
N ASP A 40 9.72 -4.71 -5.61
CA ASP A 40 10.75 -5.20 -4.72
C ASP A 40 10.42 -4.84 -3.26
N GLU A 41 11.27 -5.29 -2.33
CA GLU A 41 11.04 -5.06 -0.90
C GLU A 41 11.02 -3.57 -0.55
N PHE A 42 11.81 -2.74 -1.24
CA PHE A 42 11.93 -1.32 -0.96
C PHE A 42 10.68 -0.57 -1.42
N ASP A 43 10.26 -0.78 -2.66
CA ASP A 43 9.04 -0.19 -3.23
C ASP A 43 7.80 -0.68 -2.48
N ALA A 44 7.77 -1.96 -2.10
CA ALA A 44 6.68 -2.54 -1.32
C ALA A 44 6.59 -1.94 0.09
N ALA A 45 7.73 -1.67 0.73
CA ALA A 45 7.78 -1.03 2.04
C ALA A 45 7.30 0.43 1.96
N GLU A 46 7.75 1.18 0.95
CA GLU A 46 7.30 2.55 0.71
C GLU A 46 5.79 2.61 0.50
N LEU A 47 5.23 1.72 -0.34
CA LEU A 47 3.80 1.70 -0.61
C LEU A 47 2.96 1.39 0.64
N ARG A 48 3.42 0.47 1.50
CA ARG A 48 2.77 0.19 2.79
C ARG A 48 2.81 1.39 3.73
N LEU A 49 3.94 2.10 3.78
CA LEU A 49 4.12 3.32 4.56
C LEU A 49 3.18 4.43 4.12
N LEU A 50 3.07 4.66 2.81
CA LEU A 50 2.15 5.64 2.24
C LEU A 50 0.70 5.28 2.57
N GLY A 51 0.30 4.02 2.37
CA GLY A 51 -1.03 3.56 2.72
C GLY A 51 -1.35 3.69 4.22
N ALA A 52 -0.41 3.39 5.10
CA ALA A 52 -0.55 3.58 6.54
C ALA A 52 -0.70 5.07 6.92
N ARG A 53 0.06 5.95 6.27
CA ARG A 53 -0.04 7.41 6.48
C ARG A 53 -1.41 7.94 6.04
N GLU A 54 -1.89 7.53 4.87
CA GLU A 54 -3.24 7.90 4.39
C GLU A 54 -4.35 7.37 5.31
N ALA A 55 -4.13 6.20 5.91
CA ALA A 55 -5.03 5.61 6.90
C ALA A 55 -5.03 6.31 8.27
N GLY A 56 -4.12 7.27 8.49
CA GLY A 56 -3.95 7.94 9.78
C GLY A 56 -3.36 7.02 10.86
N TRP A 57 -2.61 5.98 10.46
CA TRP A 57 -1.96 5.09 11.42
C TRP A 57 -0.85 5.84 12.16
N ASN A 58 -0.74 5.58 13.45
CA ASN A 58 0.38 6.07 14.25
C ASN A 58 1.59 5.15 14.01
N ILE A 59 2.46 5.54 13.08
CA ILE A 59 3.62 4.76 12.68
C ILE A 59 4.75 5.02 13.68
N ASP A 60 5.18 3.97 14.38
CA ASP A 60 6.33 4.05 15.28
C ASP A 60 7.62 4.21 14.46
N THR A 61 8.17 5.42 14.47
CA THR A 61 9.37 5.78 13.70
C THR A 61 10.62 5.07 14.19
N LYS A 62 10.61 4.47 15.39
CA LYS A 62 11.70 3.64 15.92
C LYS A 62 12.07 2.49 14.97
N TYR A 63 11.09 1.99 14.21
CA TYR A 63 11.31 0.87 13.29
C TYR A 63 11.60 1.33 11.85
N LEU A 64 11.57 2.64 11.58
CA LEU A 64 11.87 3.21 10.26
C LEU A 64 13.30 3.68 10.14
N LEU A 65 13.85 4.19 11.23
CA LEU A 65 15.24 4.63 11.31
C LEU A 65 16.07 3.46 11.80
N LYS A 66 16.83 2.82 10.91
CA LYS A 66 18.05 2.13 11.35
C LYS A 66 18.86 3.21 12.06
N GLU A 67 19.04 3.10 13.37
CA GLU A 67 20.06 3.88 14.07
C GLU A 67 21.38 3.57 13.35
N THR A 68 21.80 4.44 12.43
CA THR A 68 23.21 4.48 12.03
C THR A 68 23.94 4.98 13.27
N PRO A 69 24.72 4.13 13.96
CA PRO A 69 25.66 4.67 14.93
C PRO A 69 26.65 5.53 14.13
N ASP A 70 26.89 6.74 14.58
CA ASP A 70 27.88 7.69 14.04
C ASP A 70 29.14 6.97 13.51
N ALA A 71 29.47 7.24 12.24
CA ALA A 71 30.74 6.90 11.61
C ALA A 71 31.51 8.18 11.30
#